data_AF-A0A8B8BUG7-F1
#
_entry.id   AF-A0A8B8BUG7-F1
#
_cell.length_a   1.000
_cell.length_b   1.000
_cell.length_c   1.000
_cell.angle_alpha   90.00
_cell.angle_beta   90.00
_cell.angle_gamma   90.00
#
_symmetry.space_group_name_H-M   'P 1'
#
loop_
_entity.id
_entity.type
_entity.pdbx_description
1 polymer ?
#
loop_
_entity_poly.entity_id
_entity_poly.type
_entity_poly.pdbx_seq_one_letter_code
_entity_poly.pdbx_strand_id
1 'polypeptide(L)'
;MVRTDSREQKLDAFIKPIQTVSSVDRLQQATSLADSQPMEASIKDKEMELPSCGSQQKKRPVRLTSVLTLQEEIRQNMHKNLREMFQFHKFVGSVNREFSLMQHQTKLYLVNTSKLSCELFYQLMIFDFGNYGKLRLAEPAPIHDLAMLALDLEESGWSEADGPKDDLAKYIVDFLKSKAEMLSDYFSMEIDQEGNLCTLPLLLEHYTPNMEGLPMFVLRLATEVNWDEEKNCFHTFCRETSEFYSFKNSMFPDTSDSTEGSQGEEESTQNSWKWTVEHVLFSAFRNFLFPPKTFAENSSILQIANLPDLYKVFERC
;
A
#
# COMPACT_ATOMS: atom_id res chain seq x y z
N MET A 1 -16.27 -12.03 32.39
CA MET A 1 -17.28 -11.74 31.34
C MET A 1 -16.54 -11.06 30.20
N VAL A 2 -16.12 -11.80 29.18
CA VAL A 2 -15.29 -11.27 28.08
C VAL A 2 -16.21 -10.93 26.92
N ARG A 3 -16.15 -9.67 26.50
CA ARG A 3 -17.11 -8.97 25.65
C ARG A 3 -17.02 -9.46 24.21
N THR A 4 -18.16 -9.89 23.64
CA THR A 4 -18.26 -10.53 22.32
C THR A 4 -18.86 -9.62 21.25
N ASP A 5 -18.92 -8.31 21.47
CA ASP A 5 -19.49 -7.41 20.47
C ASP A 5 -18.45 -7.07 19.39
N SER A 6 -18.80 -7.38 18.14
CA SER A 6 -17.97 -7.09 16.98
C SER A 6 -17.91 -5.59 16.64
N ARG A 7 -18.77 -4.78 17.28
CA ARG A 7 -18.93 -3.34 17.05
C ARG A 7 -18.23 -2.45 18.08
N GLU A 8 -17.62 -3.01 19.12
CA GLU A 8 -16.95 -2.21 20.16
C GLU A 8 -15.60 -1.65 19.69
N GLN A 9 -15.41 -0.35 19.93
CA GLN A 9 -14.20 0.42 19.63
C GLN A 9 -13.04 0.04 20.56
N LYS A 10 -11.81 -0.08 20.01
CA LYS A 10 -10.58 -0.18 20.82
C LYS A 10 -10.36 1.13 21.60
N LEU A 11 -9.67 1.06 22.74
CA LEU A 11 -9.34 2.23 23.59
C LEU A 11 -8.64 3.35 22.82
N ASP A 12 -7.90 3.00 21.76
CA ASP A 12 -7.21 3.92 20.87
C ASP A 12 -8.16 4.91 20.15
N ALA A 13 -9.45 4.57 20.03
CA ALA A 13 -10.48 5.47 19.48
C ALA A 13 -10.70 6.72 20.35
N PHE A 14 -10.31 6.68 21.63
CA PHE A 14 -10.44 7.79 22.58
C PHE A 14 -9.20 8.69 22.64
N ILE A 15 -8.08 8.27 22.03
CA ILE A 15 -6.86 9.08 21.97
C ILE A 15 -6.88 9.88 20.66
N LYS A 16 -7.77 10.90 20.61
CA LYS A 16 -7.68 11.95 19.59
C LYS A 16 -6.97 13.16 20.19
N PRO A 17 -5.95 13.73 19.51
CA PRO A 17 -5.37 14.99 19.96
C PRO A 17 -6.43 16.09 19.91
N ILE A 18 -6.41 16.96 20.92
CA ILE A 18 -7.25 18.15 21.01
C ILE A 18 -6.94 19.03 19.81
N GLN A 19 -7.85 19.05 18.84
CA GLN A 19 -7.88 20.10 17.83
C GLN A 19 -8.39 21.36 18.52
N THR A 20 -7.60 22.43 18.53
CA THR A 20 -8.11 23.78 18.75
C THR A 20 -8.99 24.15 17.56
N VAL A 21 -10.28 23.85 17.66
CA VAL A 21 -11.28 24.30 16.68
C VAL A 21 -11.89 25.58 17.22
N SER A 22 -11.72 26.66 16.46
CA SER A 22 -12.40 27.94 16.64
C SER A 22 -13.92 27.74 16.62
N SER A 23 -14.58 28.47 17.50
CA SER A 23 -15.98 28.32 17.88
C SER A 23 -16.94 28.85 16.81
N VAL A 24 -17.48 28.00 15.93
CA VAL A 24 -18.82 28.20 15.35
C VAL A 24 -19.41 26.81 15.00
N ASP A 25 -20.71 26.64 15.25
CA ASP A 25 -21.55 25.48 14.88
C ASP A 25 -21.47 24.21 15.74
N ARG A 26 -21.74 24.38 17.05
CA ARG A 26 -22.51 23.41 17.84
C ARG A 26 -23.86 24.01 18.20
N LEU A 27 -24.88 23.73 17.40
CA LEU A 27 -26.30 23.76 17.81
C LEU A 27 -27.12 23.07 16.71
N GLN A 28 -27.31 21.75 16.86
CA GLN A 28 -28.57 21.04 16.60
C GLN A 28 -28.30 19.54 16.73
N GLN A 29 -28.45 19.05 17.96
CA GLN A 29 -28.59 17.64 18.25
C GLN A 29 -30.08 17.38 18.56
N ALA A 30 -30.52 16.18 18.18
CA ALA A 30 -31.62 15.42 18.77
C ALA A 30 -33.06 15.73 18.33
N THR A 31 -33.57 14.86 17.46
CA THR A 31 -34.85 14.10 17.53
C THR A 31 -34.81 13.15 16.31
N SER A 32 -35.06 11.84 16.33
CA SER A 32 -36.04 11.04 17.05
C SER A 32 -35.60 9.57 17.12
N LEU A 33 -36.05 8.87 18.16
CA LEU A 33 -36.05 7.42 18.31
C LEU A 33 -37.37 6.82 17.76
N ALA A 34 -37.32 5.53 17.44
CA ALA A 34 -38.39 4.60 17.03
C ALA A 34 -38.67 4.52 15.52
N ASP A 35 -38.29 3.40 14.88
CA ASP A 35 -39.20 2.27 14.66
C ASP A 35 -38.41 1.02 14.21
N SER A 36 -38.93 -0.15 14.52
CA SER A 36 -38.30 -1.47 14.32
C SER A 36 -39.11 -2.30 13.34
N GLN A 37 -38.51 -2.74 12.23
CA GLN A 37 -38.89 -3.96 11.50
C GLN A 37 -37.77 -4.41 10.53
N PRO A 38 -37.64 -5.73 10.24
CA PRO A 38 -36.49 -6.30 9.56
C PRO A 38 -36.65 -6.23 8.03
N MET A 39 -35.64 -5.69 7.34
CA MET A 39 -35.63 -5.63 5.88
C MET A 39 -34.57 -6.58 5.34
N GLU A 40 -35.02 -7.64 4.66
CA GLU A 40 -34.18 -8.50 3.82
C GLU A 40 -33.43 -7.63 2.81
N ALA A 41 -32.11 -7.55 2.96
CA ALA A 41 -31.25 -6.82 2.04
C ALA A 41 -30.95 -7.69 0.82
N SER A 42 -31.75 -7.51 -0.22
CA SER A 42 -31.39 -7.89 -1.59
C SER A 42 -30.10 -7.16 -1.98
N ILE A 43 -29.01 -7.91 -2.11
CA ILE A 43 -27.71 -7.42 -2.58
C ILE A 43 -27.90 -7.08 -4.06
N LYS A 44 -28.22 -5.82 -4.35
CA LYS A 44 -28.07 -5.27 -5.70
C LYS A 44 -26.61 -4.95 -5.90
N ASP A 45 -26.04 -5.50 -6.98
CA ASP A 45 -24.73 -5.15 -7.54
C ASP A 45 -24.67 -3.63 -7.77
N LYS A 46 -24.24 -2.88 -6.75
CA LYS A 46 -23.61 -1.57 -6.98
C LYS A 46 -22.23 -1.90 -7.51
N GLU A 47 -21.93 -1.43 -8.72
CA GLU A 47 -20.55 -1.37 -9.22
C GLU A 47 -19.66 -0.87 -8.07
N MET A 48 -18.79 -1.76 -7.58
CA MET A 48 -17.99 -1.52 -6.39
C MET A 48 -16.83 -0.61 -6.80
N GLU A 49 -17.11 0.68 -6.95
CA GLU A 49 -16.09 1.70 -7.22
C GLU A 49 -15.12 1.77 -6.03
N LEU A 50 -13.81 1.76 -6.29
CA LEU A 50 -12.83 2.06 -5.24
C LEU A 50 -13.05 3.49 -4.75
N PRO A 51 -13.11 3.73 -3.43
CA PRO A 51 -12.90 5.07 -2.93
C PRO A 51 -11.47 5.52 -3.31
N SER A 52 -11.30 6.80 -3.63
CA SER A 52 -9.99 7.36 -3.95
C SER A 52 -9.13 7.55 -2.70
N CYS A 53 -7.80 7.47 -2.87
CA CYS A 53 -6.86 7.84 -1.82
C CYS A 53 -6.47 9.35 -1.81
N GLY A 54 -7.04 10.19 -2.69
CA GLY A 54 -6.68 11.61 -2.84
C GLY A 54 -7.76 12.61 -2.43
N SER A 55 -7.33 13.83 -2.07
CA SER A 55 -8.21 14.95 -1.63
C SER A 55 -9.36 15.24 -2.61
N GLN A 56 -10.40 15.95 -2.16
CA GLN A 56 -11.64 16.30 -2.88
C GLN A 56 -11.48 17.10 -4.20
N GLN A 57 -10.30 17.11 -4.81
CA GLN A 57 -10.05 17.66 -6.13
C GLN A 57 -10.79 16.85 -7.20
N LYS A 58 -11.26 17.55 -8.23
CA LYS A 58 -11.96 16.95 -9.37
C LYS A 58 -10.97 16.06 -10.13
N LYS A 59 -11.14 14.74 -10.02
CA LYS A 59 -10.37 13.77 -10.78
C LYS A 59 -10.57 13.94 -12.28
N ARG A 60 -9.49 13.78 -13.05
CA ARG A 60 -9.57 13.63 -14.50
C ARG A 60 -10.12 12.24 -14.84
N PRO A 61 -11.16 12.13 -15.69
CA PRO A 61 -11.68 10.83 -16.09
C PRO A 61 -10.67 10.11 -16.99
N VAL A 62 -10.35 8.87 -16.65
CA VAL A 62 -9.47 8.02 -17.46
C VAL A 62 -10.26 7.49 -18.66
N ARG A 63 -9.78 7.77 -19.88
CA ARG A 63 -10.40 7.34 -21.14
C ARG A 63 -9.58 6.34 -21.95
N LEU A 64 -8.37 6.02 -21.48
CA LEU A 64 -7.45 5.10 -22.15
C LEU A 64 -7.97 3.66 -22.01
N THR A 65 -8.21 3.01 -23.15
CA THR A 65 -8.72 1.63 -23.18
C THR A 65 -7.73 0.65 -22.55
N SER A 66 -6.43 0.90 -22.65
CA SER A 66 -5.37 0.15 -21.98
C SER A 66 -5.58 0.10 -20.45
N VAL A 67 -5.76 1.26 -19.82
CA VAL A 67 -5.98 1.37 -18.37
C VAL A 67 -7.34 0.79 -17.98
N LEU A 68 -8.41 1.08 -18.74
CA LEU A 68 -9.74 0.51 -18.48
C LEU A 68 -9.73 -1.02 -18.57
N THR A 69 -8.96 -1.59 -19.50
CA THR A 69 -8.77 -3.05 -19.60
C THR A 69 -8.05 -3.61 -18.39
N LEU A 70 -6.98 -2.95 -17.92
CA LEU A 70 -6.26 -3.36 -16.71
C LEU A 70 -7.15 -3.30 -15.45
N GLN A 71 -7.98 -2.27 -15.33
CA GLN A 71 -8.96 -2.17 -14.25
C GLN A 71 -9.96 -3.33 -14.29
N GLU A 72 -10.43 -3.69 -15.48
CA GLU A 72 -11.37 -4.80 -15.66
C GLU A 72 -10.73 -6.16 -15.34
N GLU A 73 -9.47 -6.38 -15.76
CA GLU A 73 -8.71 -7.58 -15.40
C GLU A 73 -8.57 -7.75 -13.88
N ILE A 74 -8.31 -6.66 -13.15
CA ILE A 74 -8.29 -6.68 -11.68
C ILE A 74 -9.66 -7.08 -11.11
N ARG A 75 -10.75 -6.50 -11.62
CA ARG A 75 -12.11 -6.84 -11.16
C ARG A 75 -12.47 -8.30 -11.43
N GLN A 76 -12.13 -8.82 -12.60
CA GLN A 76 -12.41 -10.21 -13.00
C GLN A 76 -11.58 -11.24 -12.22
N ASN A 77 -10.36 -10.87 -11.84
CA ASN A 77 -9.47 -11.72 -11.04
C ASN A 77 -9.72 -11.63 -9.53
N MET A 78 -10.61 -10.74 -9.06
CA MET A 78 -10.88 -10.57 -7.63
C MET A 78 -11.60 -11.78 -7.02
N HIS A 79 -11.15 -12.18 -5.82
CA HIS A 79 -11.77 -13.21 -5.01
C HIS A 79 -12.77 -12.60 -4.01
N LYS A 80 -14.07 -12.79 -4.27
CA LYS A 80 -15.16 -12.20 -3.48
C LYS A 80 -15.07 -12.47 -1.97
N ASN A 81 -14.85 -13.73 -1.57
CA ASN A 81 -14.78 -14.06 -0.13
C ASN A 81 -13.54 -13.47 0.56
N LEU A 82 -12.40 -13.35 -0.13
CA LEU A 82 -11.22 -12.69 0.43
C LEU A 82 -11.45 -11.18 0.55
N ARG A 83 -12.13 -10.57 -0.42
CA ARG A 83 -12.52 -9.14 -0.35
C ARG A 83 -13.40 -8.88 0.87
N GLU A 84 -14.43 -9.70 1.08
CA GLU A 84 -15.28 -9.63 2.27
C GLU A 84 -14.46 -9.81 3.56
N MET A 85 -13.56 -10.80 3.58
CA MET A 85 -12.69 -11.05 4.71
C MET A 85 -11.84 -9.81 5.08
N PHE A 86 -11.23 -9.13 4.10
CA PHE A 86 -10.47 -7.90 4.35
C PHE A 86 -11.37 -6.72 4.73
N GLN A 87 -12.61 -6.65 4.25
CA GLN A 87 -13.55 -5.59 4.66
C GLN A 87 -13.93 -5.69 6.15
N PHE A 88 -14.05 -6.90 6.67
CA PHE A 88 -14.52 -7.16 8.03
C PHE A 88 -13.46 -7.77 8.97
N HIS A 89 -12.19 -7.76 8.58
CA HIS A 89 -11.12 -8.27 9.42
C HIS A 89 -10.95 -7.42 10.70
N LYS A 90 -10.44 -8.05 11.75
CA LYS A 90 -9.87 -7.40 12.92
C LYS A 90 -8.38 -7.67 12.94
N PHE A 91 -7.57 -6.61 12.91
CA PHE A 91 -6.13 -6.74 13.06
C PHE A 91 -5.78 -7.22 14.47
N VAL A 92 -4.92 -8.24 14.56
CA VAL A 92 -4.50 -8.86 15.82
C VAL A 92 -3.10 -8.39 16.20
N GLY A 93 -2.15 -8.40 15.27
CA GLY A 93 -0.78 -7.98 15.52
C GLY A 93 0.19 -8.40 14.41
N SER A 94 1.34 -7.73 14.31
CA SER A 94 2.42 -8.13 13.40
C SER A 94 3.29 -9.21 14.03
N VAL A 95 3.59 -10.28 13.28
CA VAL A 95 4.51 -11.34 13.69
C VAL A 95 5.95 -10.89 13.44
N ASN A 96 6.20 -10.41 12.21
CA ASN A 96 7.44 -9.78 11.78
C ASN A 96 7.09 -8.79 10.64
N ARG A 97 8.09 -8.27 9.93
CA ARG A 97 7.88 -7.29 8.86
C ARG A 97 7.21 -7.88 7.61
N GLU A 98 7.26 -9.19 7.43
CA GLU A 98 6.63 -9.87 6.29
C GLU A 98 5.23 -10.37 6.64
N PHE A 99 4.99 -10.82 7.88
CA PHE A 99 3.78 -11.50 8.28
C PHE A 99 3.01 -10.80 9.39
N SER A 100 1.69 -10.75 9.24
CA SER A 100 0.76 -10.23 10.24
C SER A 100 -0.38 -11.20 10.52
N LEU A 101 -1.01 -11.02 11.67
CA LEU A 101 -2.18 -11.78 12.10
C LEU A 101 -3.44 -10.92 12.00
N MET A 102 -4.47 -11.52 11.43
CA MET A 102 -5.81 -10.95 11.47
C MET A 102 -6.85 -12.02 11.77
N GLN A 103 -7.91 -11.59 12.45
CA GLN A 103 -9.07 -12.42 12.71
C GLN A 103 -10.20 -12.03 11.76
N HIS A 104 -10.88 -13.03 11.21
CA HIS A 104 -12.17 -12.84 10.56
C HIS A 104 -13.13 -13.92 11.06
N GLN A 105 -14.29 -13.49 11.56
CA GLN A 105 -15.24 -14.37 12.24
C GLN A 105 -14.54 -15.16 13.38
N THR A 106 -14.61 -16.49 13.36
CA THR A 106 -14.00 -17.36 14.37
C THR A 106 -12.59 -17.82 14.00
N LYS A 107 -12.04 -17.38 12.87
CA LYS A 107 -10.80 -17.90 12.31
C LYS A 107 -9.67 -16.88 12.44
N LEU A 108 -8.47 -17.39 12.73
CA LEU A 108 -7.24 -16.62 12.77
C LEU A 108 -6.43 -16.91 11.51
N TYR A 109 -5.93 -15.85 10.88
CA TYR A 109 -5.19 -15.91 9.64
C TYR A 109 -3.81 -15.30 9.81
N LEU A 110 -2.80 -16.00 9.28
CA LEU A 110 -1.48 -15.45 8.98
C LEU A 110 -1.53 -14.89 7.56
N VAL A 111 -1.13 -13.63 7.39
CA VAL A 111 -1.12 -12.97 6.09
C VAL A 111 0.26 -12.41 5.77
N ASN A 112 0.66 -12.52 4.50
CA ASN A 112 1.91 -11.95 4.00
C ASN A 112 1.67 -10.47 3.63
N THR A 113 2.05 -9.57 4.53
CA THR A 113 1.90 -8.12 4.40
C THR A 113 2.68 -7.58 3.19
N SER A 114 3.84 -8.15 2.86
CA SER A 114 4.64 -7.73 1.69
C SER A 114 3.90 -8.00 0.37
N LYS A 115 3.39 -9.21 0.17
CA LYS A 115 2.61 -9.56 -1.03
C LYS A 115 1.30 -8.77 -1.14
N LEU A 116 0.61 -8.57 -0.01
CA LEU A 116 -0.63 -7.80 0.03
C LEU A 116 -0.40 -6.31 -0.28
N SER A 117 0.66 -5.72 0.25
CA SER A 117 0.99 -4.31 -0.01
C SER A 117 1.46 -4.10 -1.45
N CYS A 118 2.27 -5.00 -2.00
CA CYS A 118 2.64 -4.97 -3.43
C CYS A 118 1.38 -4.95 -4.31
N GLU A 119 0.44 -5.89 -4.12
CA GLU A 119 -0.78 -5.92 -4.92
C GLU A 119 -1.69 -4.71 -4.66
N LEU A 120 -1.77 -4.22 -3.43
CA LEU A 120 -2.49 -2.97 -3.10
C LEU A 120 -1.93 -1.79 -3.91
N PHE A 121 -0.62 -1.57 -3.91
CA PHE A 121 -0.02 -0.43 -4.61
C PHE A 121 -0.15 -0.54 -6.12
N TYR A 122 -0.08 -1.75 -6.69
CA TYR A 122 -0.41 -1.96 -8.10
C TYR A 122 -1.84 -1.51 -8.41
N GLN A 123 -2.80 -1.89 -7.58
CA GLN A 123 -4.20 -1.52 -7.79
C GLN A 123 -4.44 -0.02 -7.59
N LEU A 124 -3.83 0.60 -6.58
CA LEU A 124 -3.89 2.05 -6.39
C LEU A 124 -3.35 2.80 -7.61
N MET A 125 -2.22 2.34 -8.18
CA MET A 125 -1.70 2.86 -9.43
C MET A 125 -2.73 2.74 -10.56
N ILE A 126 -3.30 1.56 -10.80
CA ILE A 126 -4.22 1.36 -11.93
C ILE A 126 -5.56 2.13 -11.77
N PHE A 127 -6.11 2.22 -10.56
CA PHE A 127 -7.40 2.88 -10.33
C PHE A 127 -7.28 4.40 -10.22
N ASP A 128 -6.19 4.93 -9.68
CA ASP A 128 -5.95 6.38 -9.58
C ASP A 128 -5.04 6.89 -10.71
N PHE A 129 -4.92 6.15 -11.81
CA PHE A 129 -4.10 6.50 -12.98
C PHE A 129 -4.24 7.97 -13.38
N GLY A 130 -3.13 8.69 -13.33
CA GLY A 130 -3.09 10.11 -13.68
C GLY A 130 -3.66 11.10 -12.66
N ASN A 131 -4.03 10.63 -11.47
CA ASN A 131 -4.70 11.43 -10.45
C ASN A 131 -3.98 11.36 -9.09
N TYR A 132 -2.70 10.97 -9.08
CA TYR A 132 -1.92 10.85 -7.85
C TYR A 132 -1.56 12.23 -7.29
N GLY A 133 -1.35 12.28 -5.96
CA GLY A 133 -0.57 13.36 -5.37
C GLY A 133 0.92 13.21 -5.72
N LYS A 134 1.72 14.21 -5.36
CA LYS A 134 3.19 14.18 -5.51
C LYS A 134 3.85 14.03 -4.15
N LEU A 135 4.63 12.98 -3.97
CA LEU A 135 5.61 12.85 -2.90
C LEU A 135 6.88 13.55 -3.37
N ARG A 136 7.17 14.72 -2.82
CA ARG A 136 8.35 15.53 -3.15
C ARG A 136 9.56 15.01 -2.37
N LEU A 137 10.66 14.71 -3.07
CA LEU A 137 11.91 14.40 -2.39
C LEU A 137 12.43 15.66 -1.69
N ALA A 138 13.04 15.48 -0.51
CA ALA A 138 13.63 16.60 0.23
C ALA A 138 14.74 17.28 -0.60
N GLU A 139 15.52 16.47 -1.31
CA GLU A 139 16.54 16.88 -2.26
C GLU A 139 16.32 16.12 -3.57
N PRO A 140 16.40 16.79 -4.74
CA PRO A 140 16.40 16.10 -6.03
C PRO A 140 17.52 15.07 -6.10
N ALA A 141 17.20 13.85 -6.52
CA ALA A 141 18.16 12.75 -6.53
C ALA A 141 18.69 12.52 -7.96
N PRO A 142 19.99 12.70 -8.23
CA PRO A 142 20.57 12.47 -9.56
C PRO A 142 20.34 11.03 -10.01
N ILE A 143 19.70 10.85 -11.17
CA ILE A 143 19.40 9.51 -11.72
C ILE A 143 20.69 8.75 -12.02
N HIS A 144 21.76 9.45 -12.40
CA HIS A 144 23.08 8.85 -12.63
C HIS A 144 23.60 8.16 -11.36
N ASP A 145 23.63 8.87 -10.24
CA ASP A 145 24.11 8.33 -8.96
C ASP A 145 23.25 7.16 -8.48
N LEU A 146 21.92 7.28 -8.63
CA LEU A 146 21.00 6.18 -8.32
C LEU A 146 21.25 4.95 -9.18
N ALA A 147 21.49 5.12 -10.49
CA ALA A 147 21.82 4.02 -11.39
C ALA A 147 23.17 3.39 -11.05
N MET A 148 24.19 4.20 -10.73
CA MET A 148 25.51 3.71 -10.29
C MET A 148 25.40 2.87 -9.01
N LEU A 149 24.68 3.38 -7.99
CA LEU A 149 24.40 2.64 -6.76
C LEU A 149 23.69 1.31 -7.05
N ALA A 150 22.71 1.32 -7.95
CA ALA A 150 21.98 0.11 -8.32
C ALA A 150 22.90 -0.92 -8.98
N LEU A 151 23.72 -0.50 -9.94
CA LEU A 151 24.65 -1.37 -10.65
C LEU A 151 25.75 -1.95 -9.74
N ASP A 152 26.01 -1.34 -8.58
CA ASP A 152 26.91 -1.87 -7.54
C ASP A 152 26.26 -2.94 -6.64
N LEU A 153 24.93 -3.10 -6.68
CA LEU A 153 24.20 -4.14 -5.97
C LEU A 153 24.19 -5.46 -6.76
N GLU A 154 24.30 -6.59 -6.06
CA GLU A 154 24.25 -7.92 -6.67
C GLU A 154 22.89 -8.17 -7.36
N GLU A 155 21.81 -7.60 -6.80
CA GLU A 155 20.44 -7.73 -7.30
C GLU A 155 20.25 -7.06 -8.68
N SER A 156 21.16 -6.20 -9.12
CA SER A 156 21.13 -5.63 -10.47
C SER A 156 21.38 -6.67 -11.56
N GLY A 157 22.04 -7.78 -11.22
CA GLY A 157 22.49 -8.78 -12.19
C GLY A 157 23.59 -8.28 -13.13
N TRP A 158 24.18 -7.11 -12.88
CA TRP A 158 25.24 -6.55 -13.71
C TRP A 158 26.49 -7.44 -13.68
N SER A 159 27.12 -7.56 -14.85
CA SER A 159 28.39 -8.24 -15.06
C SER A 159 29.30 -7.41 -15.97
N GLU A 160 30.60 -7.73 -16.00
CA GLU A 160 31.54 -7.06 -16.90
C GLU A 160 31.16 -7.20 -18.39
N ALA A 161 30.35 -8.21 -18.74
CA ALA A 161 29.85 -8.42 -20.11
C ALA A 161 28.82 -7.36 -20.54
N ASP A 162 28.16 -6.70 -19.60
CA ASP A 162 27.13 -5.67 -19.87
C ASP A 162 27.76 -4.30 -20.20
N GLY A 163 29.08 -4.17 -20.02
CA GLY A 163 29.84 -2.97 -20.32
C GLY A 163 30.02 -2.04 -19.11
N PRO A 164 30.67 -0.87 -19.33
CA PRO A 164 31.01 0.06 -18.26
C PRO A 164 29.75 0.62 -17.56
N LYS A 165 29.71 0.53 -16.22
CA LYS A 165 28.58 1.03 -15.41
C LYS A 165 28.25 2.49 -15.68
N ASP A 166 29.27 3.33 -15.83
CA ASP A 166 29.09 4.77 -16.09
C ASP A 166 28.37 5.04 -17.42
N ASP A 167 28.64 4.25 -18.45
CA ASP A 167 27.96 4.38 -19.74
C ASP A 167 26.51 3.90 -19.65
N LEU A 168 26.25 2.80 -18.92
CA LEU A 168 24.89 2.33 -18.63
C LEU A 168 24.10 3.36 -17.81
N ALA A 169 24.71 3.96 -16.79
CA ALA A 169 24.09 4.98 -15.96
C ALA A 169 23.72 6.23 -16.78
N LYS A 170 24.62 6.70 -17.66
CA LYS A 170 24.31 7.80 -18.59
C LYS A 170 23.16 7.45 -19.54
N TYR A 171 23.16 6.23 -20.09
CA TYR A 171 22.06 5.76 -20.92
C TYR A 171 20.72 5.79 -20.17
N ILE A 172 20.69 5.33 -18.91
CA ILE A 172 19.48 5.34 -18.07
C ILE A 172 18.97 6.78 -17.87
N VAL A 173 19.86 7.74 -17.59
CA VAL A 173 19.51 9.16 -17.46
C VAL A 173 18.85 9.68 -18.73
N ASP A 174 19.53 9.53 -19.88
CA ASP A 174 19.02 10.03 -21.16
C ASP A 174 17.70 9.37 -21.55
N PHE A 175 17.59 8.07 -21.30
CA PHE A 175 16.39 7.29 -21.58
C PHE A 175 15.21 7.76 -20.72
N LEU A 176 15.36 7.86 -19.41
CA LEU A 176 14.27 8.30 -18.52
C LEU A 176 13.90 9.77 -18.75
N LYS A 177 14.86 10.64 -19.07
CA LYS A 177 14.58 12.02 -19.50
C LYS A 177 13.72 12.06 -20.76
N SER A 178 13.94 11.16 -21.71
CA SER A 178 13.09 11.06 -22.91
C SER A 178 11.63 10.68 -22.60
N LYS A 179 11.36 10.12 -21.41
CA LYS A 179 10.03 9.72 -20.93
C LYS A 179 9.44 10.69 -19.89
N ALA A 180 10.16 11.74 -19.50
CA ALA A 180 9.83 12.61 -18.37
C ALA A 180 8.44 13.27 -18.45
N GLU A 181 8.02 13.70 -19.65
CA GLU A 181 6.70 14.32 -19.83
C GLU A 181 5.57 13.34 -19.48
N MET A 182 5.66 12.11 -19.99
CA MET A 182 4.67 11.07 -19.72
C MET A 182 4.71 10.60 -18.27
N LEU A 183 5.90 10.44 -17.69
CA LEU A 183 6.09 10.10 -16.27
C LEU A 183 5.45 11.14 -15.34
N SER A 184 5.63 12.43 -15.65
CA SER A 184 5.03 13.52 -14.89
C SER A 184 3.51 13.55 -15.04
N ASP A 185 3.01 13.43 -16.27
CA ASP A 185 1.57 13.53 -16.54
C ASP A 185 0.79 12.33 -16.00
N TYR A 186 1.25 11.11 -16.25
CA TYR A 186 0.53 9.90 -15.88
C TYR A 186 0.84 9.41 -14.47
N PHE A 187 2.08 9.57 -14.01
CA PHE A 187 2.57 8.92 -12.79
C PHE A 187 3.04 9.87 -11.70
N SER A 188 2.89 11.20 -11.87
CA SER A 188 3.35 12.18 -10.87
C SER A 188 4.84 12.00 -10.50
N MET A 189 5.63 11.49 -11.45
CA MET A 189 7.07 11.29 -11.32
C MET A 189 7.78 12.34 -12.18
N GLU A 190 8.33 13.36 -11.53
CA GLU A 190 9.00 14.48 -12.18
C GLU A 190 10.50 14.23 -12.26
N ILE A 191 11.05 14.37 -13.47
CA ILE A 191 12.48 14.39 -13.74
C ILE A 191 12.80 15.78 -14.30
N ASP A 192 13.75 16.47 -13.70
CA ASP A 192 14.13 17.82 -14.14
C ASP A 192 15.06 17.80 -15.39
N GLN A 193 15.42 19.00 -15.87
CA GLN A 193 16.27 19.15 -17.06
C GLN A 193 17.70 18.67 -16.84
N GLU A 194 18.17 18.62 -15.59
CA GLU A 194 19.50 18.16 -15.22
C GLU A 194 19.55 16.62 -15.13
N GLY A 195 18.40 15.95 -15.01
CA GLY A 195 18.31 14.51 -14.86
C GLY A 195 18.18 14.06 -13.41
N ASN A 196 17.64 14.93 -12.54
CA ASN A 196 17.34 14.59 -11.16
C ASN A 196 15.89 14.15 -11.03
N LEU A 197 15.66 13.09 -10.26
CA LEU A 197 14.34 12.67 -9.82
C LEU A 197 13.87 13.62 -8.72
N CYS A 198 12.72 14.26 -8.92
CA CYS A 198 12.19 15.27 -8.01
C CYS A 198 10.96 14.77 -7.23
N THR A 199 10.15 13.89 -7.83
CA THR A 199 8.94 13.36 -7.18
C THR A 199 8.70 11.90 -7.48
N LEU A 200 7.92 11.30 -6.57
CA LEU A 200 7.29 10.00 -6.73
C LEU A 200 5.76 10.14 -6.57
N PRO A 201 4.95 9.19 -7.05
CA PRO A 201 3.50 9.22 -6.83
C PRO A 201 3.14 9.03 -5.35
N LEU A 202 2.35 9.94 -4.78
CA LEU A 202 1.77 9.73 -3.45
C LEU A 202 0.58 8.77 -3.55
N LEU A 203 0.81 7.49 -3.27
CA LEU A 203 -0.19 6.42 -3.43
C LEU A 203 -1.09 6.23 -2.22
N LEU A 204 -0.57 6.46 -1.01
CA LEU A 204 -1.30 6.27 0.24
C LEU A 204 -0.92 7.36 1.24
N GLU A 205 -1.92 7.97 1.88
CA GLU A 205 -1.70 9.00 2.90
C GLU A 205 -0.93 8.41 4.09
N HIS A 206 0.02 9.16 4.65
CA HIS A 206 0.89 8.74 5.74
C HIS A 206 1.76 7.50 5.43
N TYR A 207 1.99 7.22 4.15
CA TYR A 207 2.90 6.16 3.71
C TYR A 207 4.07 6.75 2.91
N THR A 208 5.28 6.27 3.16
CA THR A 208 6.48 6.57 2.38
C THR A 208 7.20 5.26 2.10
N PRO A 209 7.56 4.96 0.84
CA PRO A 209 8.28 3.73 0.49
C PRO A 209 9.70 3.73 1.08
N ASN A 210 10.36 2.56 1.11
CA ASN A 210 11.74 2.48 1.59
C ASN A 210 12.67 3.09 0.54
N MET A 211 13.22 4.26 0.84
CA MET A 211 14.09 4.98 -0.09
C MET A 211 15.41 4.27 -0.37
N GLU A 212 15.83 3.29 0.44
CA GLU A 212 16.98 2.41 0.11
C GLU A 212 16.76 1.61 -1.17
N GLY A 213 15.50 1.33 -1.52
CA GLY A 213 15.15 0.62 -2.76
C GLY A 213 15.13 1.53 -4.00
N LEU A 214 15.31 2.85 -3.83
CA LEU A 214 15.19 3.81 -4.93
C LEU A 214 16.21 3.56 -6.06
N PRO A 215 17.50 3.25 -5.80
CA PRO A 215 18.46 2.88 -6.84
C PRO A 215 17.95 1.75 -7.75
N MET A 216 17.56 0.61 -7.16
CA MET A 216 17.07 -0.54 -7.91
C MET A 216 15.77 -0.23 -8.65
N PHE A 217 14.88 0.58 -8.07
CA PHE A 217 13.68 1.02 -8.76
C PHE A 217 14.01 1.81 -10.03
N VAL A 218 14.92 2.79 -9.95
CA VAL A 218 15.35 3.59 -11.11
C VAL A 218 15.97 2.73 -12.21
N LEU A 219 16.84 1.79 -11.85
CA LEU A 219 17.43 0.85 -12.81
C LEU A 219 16.32 0.03 -13.50
N ARG A 220 15.40 -0.56 -12.72
CA ARG A 220 14.33 -1.42 -13.26
C ARG A 220 13.31 -0.66 -14.10
N LEU A 221 13.10 0.63 -13.86
CA LEU A 221 12.29 1.46 -14.76
C LEU A 221 12.88 1.51 -16.18
N ALA A 222 14.21 1.55 -16.31
CA ALA A 222 14.85 1.59 -17.61
C ALA A 222 14.97 0.22 -18.27
N THR A 223 15.08 -0.87 -17.50
CA THR A 223 15.36 -2.22 -18.03
C THR A 223 14.15 -3.16 -18.10
N GLU A 224 13.19 -3.04 -17.19
CA GLU A 224 12.10 -4.03 -17.01
C GLU A 224 10.75 -3.54 -17.54
N VAL A 225 10.58 -2.23 -17.65
CA VAL A 225 9.34 -1.65 -18.17
C VAL A 225 9.31 -1.82 -19.70
N ASN A 226 8.22 -2.37 -20.22
CA ASN A 226 8.00 -2.45 -21.67
C ASN A 226 7.54 -1.08 -22.17
N TRP A 227 8.42 -0.28 -22.76
CA TRP A 227 8.11 1.07 -23.23
C TRP A 227 7.50 1.14 -24.64
N ASP A 228 7.32 -0.01 -25.30
CA ASP A 228 6.91 -0.09 -26.71
C ASP A 228 5.39 -0.26 -26.88
N GLU A 229 4.75 -0.99 -25.96
CA GLU A 229 3.31 -1.30 -26.03
C GLU A 229 2.54 -0.60 -24.90
N GLU A 230 1.62 0.33 -25.24
CA GLU A 230 0.91 1.19 -24.27
C GLU A 230 0.38 0.45 -23.02
N LYS A 231 -0.38 -0.64 -23.22
CA LYS A 231 -0.95 -1.41 -22.11
C LYS A 231 0.14 -2.08 -21.28
N ASN A 232 1.13 -2.69 -21.92
CA ASN A 232 2.22 -3.37 -21.23
C ASN A 232 3.14 -2.38 -20.52
N CYS A 233 3.34 -1.18 -21.07
CA CYS A 233 4.04 -0.07 -20.43
C CYS A 233 3.37 0.30 -19.12
N PHE A 234 2.07 0.60 -19.14
CA PHE A 234 1.35 0.94 -17.92
C PHE A 234 1.33 -0.21 -16.93
N HIS A 235 1.12 -1.44 -17.40
CA HIS A 235 1.14 -2.62 -16.54
C HIS A 235 2.48 -2.82 -15.84
N THR A 236 3.58 -2.88 -16.60
CA THR A 236 4.93 -3.16 -16.09
C THR A 236 5.45 -1.99 -15.25
N PHE A 237 5.22 -0.74 -15.66
CA PHE A 237 5.56 0.43 -14.84
C PHE A 237 4.84 0.41 -13.48
N CYS A 238 3.53 0.13 -13.47
CA CYS A 238 2.78 0.03 -12.22
C CYS A 238 3.25 -1.13 -11.36
N ARG A 239 3.68 -2.25 -11.96
CA ARG A 239 4.25 -3.39 -11.23
C ARG A 239 5.59 -3.05 -10.59
N GLU A 240 6.51 -2.43 -11.32
CA GLU A 240 7.80 -1.99 -10.77
C GLU A 240 7.61 -0.95 -9.65
N THR A 241 6.69 0.00 -9.85
CA THR A 241 6.34 0.97 -8.80
C THR A 241 5.75 0.28 -7.58
N SER A 242 4.86 -0.70 -7.78
CA SER A 242 4.27 -1.44 -6.66
C SER A 242 5.27 -2.28 -5.87
N GLU A 243 6.28 -2.81 -6.54
CA GLU A 243 7.34 -3.60 -5.91
C GLU A 243 8.26 -2.71 -5.06
N PHE A 244 8.58 -1.51 -5.55
CA PHE A 244 9.29 -0.48 -4.79
C PHE A 244 8.48 0.02 -3.59
N TYR A 245 7.17 0.23 -3.76
CA TYR A 245 6.28 0.69 -2.70
C TYR A 245 5.89 -0.39 -1.70
N SER A 246 6.07 -1.67 -2.02
CA SER A 246 5.64 -2.74 -1.13
C SER A 246 6.39 -2.72 0.21
N PHE A 247 5.68 -3.12 1.26
CA PHE A 247 6.22 -3.15 2.62
C PHE A 247 7.16 -4.35 2.77
N LYS A 248 8.46 -4.10 2.84
CA LYS A 248 9.51 -5.13 2.92
C LYS A 248 10.35 -5.00 4.19
N ASN A 249 11.03 -6.10 4.53
CA ASN A 249 11.85 -6.21 5.74
C ASN A 249 12.95 -5.12 5.85
N SER A 250 13.47 -4.61 4.73
CA SER A 250 14.52 -3.57 4.72
C SER A 250 14.03 -2.17 5.12
N MET A 251 12.73 -1.94 5.24
CA MET A 251 12.16 -0.59 5.39
C MET A 251 12.48 0.12 6.72
N PHE A 252 12.96 -0.61 7.74
CA PHE A 252 13.23 -0.04 9.06
C PHE A 252 14.46 -0.70 9.70
N PRO A 253 15.47 0.08 10.14
CA PRO A 253 16.56 -0.45 10.95
C PRO A 253 16.04 -1.24 12.15
N ASP A 254 16.75 -2.30 12.56
CA ASP A 254 16.42 -3.14 13.72
C ASP A 254 16.64 -2.41 15.06
N THR A 255 16.14 -1.19 15.23
CA THR A 255 16.25 -0.47 16.51
C THR A 255 15.23 -0.96 17.54
N SER A 256 14.20 -1.74 17.17
CA SER A 256 13.09 -2.09 18.08
C SER A 256 13.23 -3.40 18.86
N ASP A 257 14.28 -4.20 18.67
CA ASP A 257 14.50 -5.44 19.46
C ASP A 257 15.60 -5.29 20.53
N SER A 258 15.98 -4.04 20.84
CA SER A 258 16.80 -3.73 22.01
C SER A 258 15.94 -3.83 23.26
N THR A 259 15.90 -5.05 23.80
CA THR A 259 15.91 -5.38 25.24
C THR A 259 15.21 -4.39 26.18
N GLU A 260 14.16 -4.87 26.86
CA GLU A 260 13.65 -4.29 28.09
C GLU A 260 14.80 -3.80 29.00
N GLY A 261 15.05 -2.49 29.06
CA GLY A 261 16.15 -1.99 29.90
C GLY A 261 16.67 -0.58 29.70
N SER A 262 16.31 0.17 28.65
CA SER A 262 16.81 1.54 28.46
C SER A 262 15.68 2.54 28.45
N GLN A 263 15.42 3.13 29.63
CA GLN A 263 14.62 4.34 29.76
C GLN A 263 15.37 5.49 29.09
N GLY A 264 14.83 6.04 28.01
CA GLY A 264 15.28 7.31 27.46
C GLY A 264 15.23 7.39 25.95
N GLU A 265 14.02 7.45 25.41
CA GLU A 265 13.58 8.35 24.34
C GLU A 265 12.17 7.91 23.93
N GLU A 266 11.19 8.81 24.08
CA GLU A 266 9.83 8.59 23.63
C GLU A 266 9.83 8.53 22.10
N GLU A 267 10.16 7.38 21.51
CA GLU A 267 9.82 7.09 20.12
C GLU A 267 8.30 7.27 20.02
N SER A 268 7.89 8.35 19.36
CA SER A 268 6.49 8.64 19.10
C SER A 268 5.84 7.38 18.54
N THR A 269 4.80 6.87 19.18
CA THR A 269 4.15 5.58 18.86
C THR A 269 3.66 5.50 17.40
N GLN A 270 3.59 6.64 16.72
CA GLN A 270 3.27 6.81 15.29
C GLN A 270 4.42 6.44 14.34
N ASN A 271 5.68 6.38 14.81
CA ASN A 271 6.86 6.09 13.98
C ASN A 271 7.26 4.62 13.96
N SER A 272 6.54 3.74 14.67
CA SER A 272 6.82 2.30 14.61
C SER A 272 6.27 1.71 13.31
N TRP A 273 7.05 0.87 12.63
CA TRP A 273 6.61 0.12 11.45
C TRP A 273 5.33 -0.69 11.71
N LYS A 274 5.13 -1.17 12.95
CA LYS A 274 3.91 -1.88 13.36
C LYS A 274 2.69 -0.97 13.27
N TRP A 275 2.84 0.31 13.61
CA TRP A 275 1.78 1.32 13.48
C TRP A 275 1.42 1.52 12.01
N THR A 276 2.41 1.65 11.12
CA THR A 276 2.18 1.74 9.67
C THR A 276 1.44 0.51 9.16
N VAL A 277 1.83 -0.69 9.59
CA VAL A 277 1.11 -1.92 9.21
C VAL A 277 -0.34 -1.87 9.70
N GLU A 278 -0.60 -1.68 10.99
CA GLU A 278 -1.97 -1.73 11.54
C GLU A 278 -2.87 -0.60 11.01
N HIS A 279 -2.40 0.63 11.04
CA HIS A 279 -3.24 1.81 10.86
C HIS A 279 -3.23 2.37 9.44
N VAL A 280 -2.17 2.12 8.66
CA VAL A 280 -2.07 2.57 7.26
C VAL A 280 -2.40 1.42 6.33
N LEU A 281 -1.63 0.32 6.35
CA LEU A 281 -1.78 -0.77 5.39
C LEU A 281 -3.04 -1.60 5.61
N PHE A 282 -3.34 -2.04 6.83
CA PHE A 282 -4.56 -2.82 7.08
C PHE A 282 -5.85 -2.00 6.93
N SER A 283 -5.77 -0.69 7.19
CA SER A 283 -6.84 0.25 6.82
C SER A 283 -7.02 0.31 5.30
N ALA A 284 -5.92 0.40 4.54
CA ALA A 284 -5.96 0.41 3.08
C ALA A 284 -6.44 -0.92 2.48
N PHE A 285 -6.02 -2.07 3.03
CA PHE A 285 -6.49 -3.39 2.61
C PHE A 285 -8.01 -3.52 2.74
N ARG A 286 -8.58 -2.97 3.82
CA ARG A 286 -10.03 -2.94 4.03
C ARG A 286 -10.77 -2.19 2.93
N ASN A 287 -10.25 -1.04 2.53
CA ASN A 287 -10.98 -0.10 1.69
C ASN A 287 -10.69 -0.30 0.19
N PHE A 288 -9.45 -0.61 -0.17
CA PHE A 288 -8.95 -0.49 -1.54
C PHE A 288 -8.49 -1.80 -2.18
N LEU A 289 -8.12 -2.83 -1.40
CA LEU A 289 -7.57 -4.07 -1.97
C LEU A 289 -8.65 -4.98 -2.59
N PHE A 290 -8.50 -5.32 -3.87
CA PHE A 290 -9.21 -6.37 -4.59
C PHE A 290 -8.34 -7.63 -4.62
N PRO A 291 -8.37 -8.49 -3.59
CA PRO A 291 -7.44 -9.62 -3.51
C PRO A 291 -7.63 -10.58 -4.69
N PRO A 292 -6.56 -10.90 -5.46
CA PRO A 292 -6.66 -11.82 -6.57
C PRO A 292 -6.94 -13.26 -6.11
N LYS A 293 -7.54 -14.07 -6.98
CA LYS A 293 -7.83 -15.49 -6.71
C LYS A 293 -6.60 -16.29 -6.27
N THR A 294 -5.44 -15.97 -6.81
CA THR A 294 -4.16 -16.64 -6.47
C THR A 294 -3.78 -16.50 -5.00
N PHE A 295 -4.28 -15.49 -4.27
CA PHE A 295 -3.98 -15.34 -2.83
C PHE A 295 -4.58 -16.44 -1.95
N ALA A 296 -5.60 -17.15 -2.43
CA ALA A 296 -6.15 -18.31 -1.76
C ALA A 296 -5.23 -19.54 -1.84
N GLU A 297 -4.29 -19.56 -2.79
CA GLU A 297 -3.53 -20.76 -3.16
C GLU A 297 -2.01 -20.58 -2.96
N ASN A 298 -1.50 -19.35 -3.04
CA ASN A 298 -0.05 -19.06 -3.05
C ASN A 298 0.55 -18.74 -1.66
N SER A 299 -0.11 -19.19 -0.59
CA SER A 299 0.29 -18.94 0.81
C SER A 299 0.35 -17.47 1.24
N SER A 300 -0.28 -16.54 0.49
CA SER A 300 -0.39 -15.15 0.95
C SER A 300 -1.34 -15.00 2.14
N ILE A 301 -2.31 -15.92 2.29
CA ILE A 301 -3.31 -15.93 3.35
C ILE A 301 -3.47 -17.37 3.83
N LEU A 302 -3.14 -17.65 5.08
CA LEU A 302 -3.18 -18.99 5.67
C LEU A 302 -4.04 -18.97 6.94
N GLN A 303 -5.06 -19.84 7.00
CA GLN A 303 -5.81 -20.06 8.23
C GLN A 303 -4.94 -20.88 9.19
N ILE A 304 -4.60 -20.33 10.36
CA ILE A 304 -3.72 -20.99 11.33
C ILE A 304 -4.45 -21.52 12.56
N ALA A 305 -5.63 -20.97 12.87
CA ALA A 305 -6.43 -21.43 14.00
C ALA A 305 -7.92 -21.12 13.81
N ASN A 306 -8.75 -21.78 14.62
CA ASN A 306 -10.18 -21.59 14.69
C ASN A 306 -10.62 -21.60 16.16
N LEU A 307 -11.31 -20.55 16.62
CA LEU A 307 -11.68 -20.36 18.03
C LEU A 307 -12.49 -21.53 18.63
N PRO A 308 -13.47 -22.14 17.96
CA PRO A 308 -14.20 -23.31 18.47
C PRO A 308 -13.29 -24.51 18.77
N ASP A 309 -12.18 -24.66 18.04
CA ASP A 309 -11.23 -25.74 18.28
C ASP A 309 -10.30 -25.41 19.44
N LEU A 310 -9.97 -24.13 19.63
CA LEU A 310 -9.21 -23.66 20.79
C LEU A 310 -10.00 -23.78 22.10
N TYR A 311 -11.31 -23.49 22.09
CA TYR A 311 -12.17 -23.60 23.27
C TYR A 311 -12.37 -25.05 23.78
N LYS A 312 -12.00 -26.06 22.99
CA LYS A 312 -12.00 -27.47 23.46
C LYS A 312 -10.81 -27.80 24.36
N VAL A 313 -9.75 -26.99 24.30
CA VAL A 313 -8.50 -27.22 25.04
C VAL A 313 -8.32 -26.18 26.15
N PHE A 314 -8.70 -24.92 25.88
CA PHE A 314 -8.59 -23.82 26.82
C PHE A 314 -9.95 -23.56 27.49
N GLU A 315 -10.12 -24.12 28.69
CA GLU A 315 -11.29 -23.90 29.54
C GLU A 315 -11.05 -22.80 30.59
N ARG A 316 -12.14 -22.28 31.16
CA ARG A 316 -12.04 -21.30 32.26
C ARG A 316 -11.59 -22.01 33.54
N CYS A 317 -10.65 -21.39 34.26
CA CYS A 317 -10.28 -21.81 35.62
C CYS A 317 -11.46 -21.74 36.58
#